data_AF-A0A1C5EX12-F1
#
_entry.id   AF-A0A1C5EX12-F1
#
_cell.length_a   1.000
_cell.length_b   1.000
_cell.length_c   1.000
_cell.angle_alpha   90.00
_cell.angle_beta   90.00
_cell.angle_gamma   90.00
#
_symmetry.space_group_name_H-M   'P 1'
#
loop_
_entity.id
_entity.type
_entity.pdbx_description
1 polymer ?
#
loop_
_entity_poly.entity_id
_entity_poly.type
_entity_poly.pdbx_seq_one_letter_code
_entity_poly.pdbx_strand_id
1 'polypeptide(L)'
;MTQATHLTLRMLAERIEQLTGQIDELNQRLTRFVERHTPQLLVPVGIGPDSAVTLLIVMGDNPERLNTEASFAALCGVSPVEYSSGRRSTRRLNYGGERQAKAALHRIVFTRLRHDPRTQAYYERRTQDGKT
;
A
#
# COMPACT_ATOMS: atom_id res chain seq x y z
N MET A 1 18.81 9.60 39.89
CA MET A 1 18.62 9.31 38.44
C MET A 1 17.38 8.44 38.20
N THR A 2 17.11 7.42 39.01
CA THR A 2 15.99 6.47 38.87
C THR A 2 14.59 7.13 38.82
N GLN A 3 14.36 8.17 39.63
CA GLN A 3 13.06 8.87 39.66
C GLN A 3 12.77 9.67 38.38
N ALA A 4 13.81 10.29 37.79
CA ALA A 4 13.70 10.97 36.51
C ALA A 4 13.43 9.98 35.37
N THR A 5 14.13 8.84 35.37
CA THR A 5 13.87 7.76 34.39
C THR A 5 12.44 7.23 34.48
N HIS A 6 11.93 6.98 35.69
CA HIS A 6 10.57 6.49 35.89
C HIS A 6 9.51 7.49 35.42
N LEU A 7 9.72 8.78 35.68
CA LEU A 7 8.84 9.84 35.19
C LEU A 7 8.81 9.89 33.65
N THR A 8 9.98 9.85 33.00
CA THR A 8 10.07 9.86 31.53
C THR A 8 9.39 8.64 30.91
N LEU A 9 9.60 7.44 31.48
CA LEU A 9 8.93 6.21 31.00
C LEU A 9 7.41 6.31 31.10
N ARG A 10 6.91 6.84 32.22
CA ARG A 10 5.47 7.06 32.41
C ARG A 10 4.91 8.03 31.37
N MET A 11 5.57 9.17 31.14
CA MET A 11 5.15 10.14 30.13
C MET A 11 5.11 9.55 28.72
N LEU A 12 6.10 8.72 28.36
CA LEU A 12 6.12 8.04 27.06
C LEU A 12 4.99 7.00 26.95
N ALA A 13 4.72 6.24 28.00
CA ALA A 13 3.61 5.28 28.03
C ALA A 13 2.26 5.97 27.84
N GLU A 14 1.99 7.03 28.62
CA GLU A 14 0.76 7.84 28.50
C GLU A 14 0.61 8.43 27.08
N ARG A 15 1.72 8.87 26.48
CA ARG A 15 1.71 9.39 25.11
C ARG A 15 1.43 8.31 24.06
N ILE A 16 1.97 7.10 24.25
CA ILE A 16 1.68 5.96 23.36
C ILE A 16 0.19 5.63 23.42
N GLU A 17 -0.38 5.49 24.61
CA GLU A 17 -1.81 5.20 24.78
C GLU A 17 -2.69 6.25 24.11
N GLN A 18 -2.37 7.54 24.31
CA GLN A 18 -3.09 8.64 23.67
C GLN A 18 -3.03 8.55 22.13
N LEU A 19 -1.84 8.34 21.57
CA LEU A 19 -1.65 8.28 20.12
C LEU A 19 -2.32 7.03 19.52
N THR A 20 -2.27 5.89 20.21
CA THR A 20 -2.98 4.68 19.80
C THR A 20 -4.49 4.93 19.73
N GLY A 21 -5.08 5.56 20.75
CA GLY A 21 -6.50 5.91 20.72
C GLY A 21 -6.88 6.83 19.55
N GLN A 22 -6.04 7.82 19.22
CA GLN A 22 -6.25 8.70 18.06
C GLN A 22 -6.13 7.94 16.73
N ILE A 23 -5.17 7.03 16.62
CA ILE A 23 -5.00 6.18 15.43
C ILE A 23 -6.24 5.31 15.23
N ASP A 24 -6.73 4.68 16.29
CA ASP A 24 -7.92 3.81 16.21
C ASP A 24 -9.17 4.59 15.81
N GLU A 25 -9.36 5.80 16.37
CA GLU A 25 -10.46 6.68 16.00
C GLU A 25 -10.37 7.08 14.52
N LEU A 26 -9.19 7.48 14.04
CA LEU A 26 -8.98 7.84 12.65
C LEU A 26 -9.23 6.65 11.72
N ASN A 27 -8.74 5.47 12.07
CA ASN A 27 -8.99 4.23 11.30
C ASN A 27 -10.49 3.95 11.17
N GLN A 28 -11.27 4.10 12.24
CA GLN A 28 -12.72 3.92 12.19
C GLN A 28 -13.42 4.98 11.33
N ARG A 29 -12.96 6.23 11.36
CA ARG A 29 -13.48 7.30 10.50
C ARG A 29 -13.18 7.03 9.03
N LEU A 30 -11.95 6.63 8.70
CA LEU A 30 -11.54 6.26 7.34
C LEU A 30 -12.31 5.04 6.83
N THR A 31 -12.51 4.04 7.67
CA THR A 31 -13.31 2.84 7.34
C THR A 31 -14.72 3.22 6.91
N ARG A 32 -15.42 3.99 7.74
CA ARG A 32 -16.77 4.48 7.43
C ARG A 32 -16.81 5.33 6.15
N PHE A 33 -15.78 6.13 5.89
CA PHE A 33 -15.69 6.92 4.67
C PHE A 33 -15.61 6.03 3.43
N VAL A 34 -14.71 5.03 3.43
CA VAL A 34 -14.56 4.10 2.30
C VAL A 34 -15.82 3.26 2.09
N GLU A 35 -16.40 2.74 3.16
CA GLU A 35 -17.66 1.96 3.09
C GLU A 35 -18.81 2.77 2.49
N ARG A 36 -18.88 4.07 2.80
CA ARG A 36 -19.94 4.95 2.29
C ARG A 36 -19.77 5.31 0.81
N HIS A 37 -18.54 5.57 0.37
CA HIS A 37 -18.29 6.17 -0.94
C HIS A 37 -17.77 5.19 -1.99
N THR A 38 -16.96 4.21 -1.58
CA THR A 38 -16.31 3.26 -2.48
C THR A 38 -16.23 1.86 -1.86
N PRO A 39 -17.35 1.26 -1.43
CA PRO A 39 -17.35 -0.04 -0.75
C PRO A 39 -16.74 -1.16 -1.60
N GLN A 40 -16.80 -1.05 -2.92
CA GLN A 40 -16.20 -1.99 -3.87
C GLN A 40 -14.69 -2.14 -3.70
N LEU A 41 -13.98 -1.14 -3.14
CA LEU A 41 -12.54 -1.26 -2.89
C LEU A 41 -12.21 -2.19 -1.73
N LEU A 42 -13.16 -2.46 -0.82
CA LEU A 42 -12.95 -3.35 0.33
C LEU A 42 -13.34 -4.81 0.02
N VAL A 43 -13.91 -5.07 -1.15
CA VAL A 43 -14.29 -6.43 -1.59
C VAL A 43 -13.06 -7.31 -1.89
N PRO A 44 -12.03 -6.84 -2.61
CA PRO A 44 -10.85 -7.65 -2.88
C PRO A 44 -10.05 -7.92 -1.61
N VAL A 45 -9.62 -9.18 -1.44
CA VAL A 45 -8.75 -9.57 -0.33
C VAL A 45 -7.49 -8.69 -0.28
N GLY A 46 -7.14 -8.24 0.92
CA GLY A 46 -5.93 -7.49 1.20
C GLY A 46 -6.05 -5.97 1.06
N ILE A 47 -7.14 -5.45 0.48
CA ILE A 47 -7.38 -4.01 0.45
C ILE A 47 -8.13 -3.58 1.72
N GLY A 48 -7.38 -3.03 2.68
CA GLY A 48 -7.93 -2.42 3.88
C GLY A 48 -8.25 -0.93 3.70
N PRO A 49 -8.99 -0.32 4.64
CA PRO A 49 -9.41 1.09 4.58
C PRO A 49 -8.26 2.08 4.36
N ASP A 50 -7.14 1.92 5.09
CA ASP A 50 -5.96 2.78 4.94
C ASP A 50 -5.35 2.73 3.53
N SER A 51 -5.19 1.52 2.98
CA SER A 51 -4.68 1.33 1.63
C SER A 51 -5.68 1.82 0.57
N ALA A 52 -6.98 1.64 0.78
CA ALA A 52 -8.01 2.16 -0.10
C ALA A 52 -7.99 3.70 -0.14
N VAL A 53 -7.98 4.37 1.02
CA VAL A 53 -7.90 5.83 1.11
C VAL A 53 -6.61 6.35 0.49
N THR A 54 -5.47 5.71 0.77
CA THR A 54 -4.18 6.08 0.16
C THR A 54 -4.26 6.06 -1.36
N LEU A 55 -4.81 4.98 -1.94
CA LEU A 55 -4.96 4.86 -3.39
C LEU A 55 -5.93 5.90 -3.96
N LEU A 56 -7.03 6.21 -3.26
CA LEU A 56 -7.98 7.25 -3.66
C LEU A 56 -7.35 8.65 -3.66
N ILE A 57 -6.56 8.99 -2.63
CA ILE A 57 -5.85 10.27 -2.54
C ILE A 57 -4.84 10.40 -3.70
N VAL A 58 -4.06 9.36 -3.95
CA VAL A 58 -3.03 9.37 -5.01
C VAL A 58 -3.66 9.45 -6.40
N MET A 59 -4.80 8.79 -6.58
CA MET A 59 -5.58 8.87 -7.81
C MET A 59 -6.15 10.28 -8.02
N GLY A 60 -6.68 10.89 -6.96
CA GLY A 60 -7.33 12.18 -6.99
C GLY A 60 -8.65 12.17 -7.77
N ASP A 61 -9.26 13.35 -7.91
CA ASP A 61 -10.60 13.50 -8.49
C ASP A 61 -10.64 13.50 -10.04
N ASN A 62 -9.64 12.89 -10.69
CA ASN A 62 -9.54 12.84 -12.16
C ASN A 62 -9.55 11.39 -12.66
N PRO A 63 -10.71 10.71 -12.66
CA PRO A 63 -10.85 9.31 -13.11
C PRO A 63 -10.30 9.09 -14.51
N GLU A 64 -10.50 10.07 -15.41
CA GLU A 64 -10.05 10.12 -16.80
C GLU A 64 -8.53 9.95 -16.99
N ARG A 65 -7.73 10.13 -15.92
CA ARG A 65 -6.27 10.12 -16.00
C ARG A 65 -5.68 8.71 -15.92
N LEU A 66 -6.39 7.75 -15.32
CA LEU A 66 -5.92 6.36 -15.17
C LEU A 66 -6.86 5.37 -15.86
N ASN A 67 -6.87 5.41 -17.19
CA ASN A 67 -7.77 4.56 -17.99
C ASN A 67 -7.19 3.16 -18.25
N THR A 68 -5.95 2.91 -17.82
CA THR A 68 -5.24 1.66 -18.11
C THR A 68 -4.48 1.15 -16.90
N GLU A 69 -4.37 -0.18 -16.78
CA GLU A 69 -3.52 -0.82 -15.77
C GLU A 69 -2.06 -0.33 -15.86
N ALA A 70 -1.55 -0.06 -17.07
CA ALA A 70 -0.21 0.46 -17.27
C ALA A 70 -0.03 1.87 -16.68
N SER A 71 -1.01 2.76 -16.87
CA SER A 71 -0.98 4.10 -16.27
C SER A 71 -1.04 4.04 -14.74
N PHE A 72 -1.85 3.14 -14.19
CA PHE A 72 -1.91 2.91 -12.74
C PHE A 72 -0.59 2.33 -12.20
N ALA A 73 0.00 1.36 -12.91
CA ALA A 73 1.29 0.78 -12.55
C ALA A 73 2.44 1.80 -12.62
N ALA A 74 2.40 2.72 -13.58
CA ALA A 74 3.34 3.83 -13.69
C ALA A 74 3.18 4.83 -12.54
N LEU A 75 1.95 5.22 -12.22
CA LEU A 75 1.65 6.10 -11.08
C LEU A 75 2.15 5.50 -9.78
N CYS A 76 1.93 4.21 -9.55
CA CYS A 76 2.37 3.52 -8.34
C CYS A 76 3.87 3.14 -8.37
N GLY A 77 4.59 3.41 -9.46
CA GLY A 77 6.01 3.06 -9.57
C GLY A 77 6.29 1.55 -9.52
N VAL A 78 5.34 0.73 -9.97
CA VAL A 78 5.44 -0.73 -10.08
C VAL A 78 5.59 -1.21 -11.53
N SER A 79 5.53 -0.29 -12.50
CA SER A 79 5.93 -0.58 -13.88
C SER A 79 7.45 -0.66 -14.02
N PRO A 80 8.00 -1.53 -14.89
CA PRO A 80 9.40 -1.46 -15.28
C PRO A 80 9.64 -0.25 -16.19
N VAL A 81 10.80 0.41 -16.04
CA VAL A 81 11.25 1.48 -16.94
C VAL A 81 12.27 0.89 -17.90
N GLU A 82 12.05 1.06 -19.20
CA GLU A 82 13.04 0.68 -20.19
C GLU A 82 14.26 1.61 -20.12
N TYR A 83 15.44 0.99 -20.11
CA TYR A 83 16.72 1.66 -20.17
C TYR A 83 17.58 0.87 -21.16
N SER A 84 17.68 1.37 -22.39
CA SER A 84 18.46 0.75 -23.45
C SER A 84 19.51 1.72 -23.96
N SER A 85 20.77 1.28 -24.00
CA SER A 85 21.81 1.89 -24.84
C SER A 85 22.13 0.92 -25.98
N GLY A 86 21.82 1.31 -27.22
CA GLY A 86 22.06 0.48 -28.40
C GLY A 86 21.23 -0.81 -28.45
N ARG A 87 21.89 -1.94 -28.80
CA ARG A 87 21.25 -3.24 -29.10
C ARG A 87 20.74 -4.04 -27.89
N ARG A 88 20.94 -3.56 -26.65
CA ARG A 88 20.48 -4.22 -25.43
C ARG A 88 19.30 -3.46 -24.82
N SER A 89 18.17 -4.15 -24.67
CA SER A 89 17.05 -3.68 -23.84
C SER A 89 17.23 -4.21 -22.43
N THR A 90 17.50 -3.31 -21.48
CA THR A 90 17.50 -3.59 -20.04
C THR A 90 16.32 -2.85 -19.41
N ARG A 91 15.77 -3.42 -18.34
CA ARG A 91 14.69 -2.79 -17.57
C ARG A 91 15.18 -2.48 -16.17
N ARG A 92 14.85 -1.30 -15.67
CA ARG A 92 15.13 -0.87 -14.30
C ARG A 92 13.84 -0.63 -13.53
N LEU A 93 13.94 -0.59 -12.21
CA LEU A 93 12.84 -0.22 -11.32
C LEU A 93 12.39 1.22 -11.59
N ASN A 94 11.08 1.44 -11.57
CA ASN A 94 10.49 2.77 -11.57
C ASN A 94 10.58 3.39 -10.16
N TYR A 95 11.35 4.46 -10.03
CA TYR A 95 11.48 5.25 -8.81
C TYR A 95 10.69 6.56 -8.85
N GLY A 96 10.08 6.90 -9.98
CA GLY A 96 9.33 8.14 -10.19
C GLY A 96 7.84 8.06 -9.82
N GLY A 97 7.35 6.88 -9.44
CA GLY A 97 5.98 6.73 -8.96
C GLY A 97 5.78 7.22 -7.52
N GLU A 98 4.52 7.30 -7.13
CA GLU A 98 4.09 7.71 -5.80
C GLU A 98 4.40 6.58 -4.78
N ARG A 99 5.11 6.95 -3.71
CA ARG A 99 5.69 5.99 -2.76
C ARG A 99 4.65 5.41 -1.81
N GLN A 100 3.64 6.18 -1.41
CA GLN A 100 2.57 5.71 -0.54
C GLN A 100 1.68 4.69 -1.26
N ALA A 101 1.33 4.91 -2.51
CA ALA A 101 0.62 3.96 -3.37
C ALA A 101 1.44 2.69 -3.59
N LYS A 102 2.75 2.82 -3.86
CA LYS A 102 3.65 1.65 -3.95
C LYS A 102 3.64 0.83 -2.65
N ALA A 103 3.73 1.50 -1.51
CA ALA A 103 3.69 0.85 -0.21
C ALA A 103 2.31 0.22 0.09
N ALA A 104 1.21 0.85 -0.32
CA ALA A 104 -0.14 0.30 -0.22
C ALA A 104 -0.26 -0.99 -1.04
N LEU A 105 0.17 -0.98 -2.31
CA LEU A 105 0.19 -2.19 -3.15
C LEU A 105 1.03 -3.30 -2.54
N HIS A 106 2.19 -2.97 -1.99
CA HIS A 106 3.04 -3.94 -1.29
C HIS A 106 2.30 -4.58 -0.11
N ARG A 107 1.66 -3.79 0.76
CA ARG A 107 0.86 -4.30 1.89
C ARG A 107 -0.29 -5.18 1.42
N ILE A 108 -1.01 -4.76 0.38
CA ILE A 108 -2.10 -5.55 -0.23
C ILE A 108 -1.57 -6.91 -0.69
N VAL A 109 -0.48 -6.92 -1.46
CA VAL A 109 0.12 -8.17 -1.99
C VAL A 109 0.56 -9.08 -0.86
N PHE A 110 1.21 -8.57 0.19
CA PHE A 110 1.60 -9.39 1.34
C PHE A 110 0.41 -10.04 2.04
N THR A 111 -0.66 -9.28 2.27
CA THR A 111 -1.89 -9.82 2.85
C THR A 111 -2.51 -10.88 1.94
N ARG A 112 -2.54 -10.64 0.62
CA ARG A 112 -3.06 -11.60 -0.37
C ARG A 112 -2.22 -12.87 -0.44
N LEU A 113 -0.89 -12.78 -0.42
CA LEU A 113 -0.03 -13.97 -0.38
C LEU A 113 -0.26 -14.81 0.87
N ARG A 114 -0.72 -14.21 1.97
CA ARG A 114 -1.05 -14.94 3.21
C ARG A 114 -2.45 -15.54 3.20
N HIS A 115 -3.43 -14.88 2.56
CA HIS A 115 -4.86 -15.18 2.76
C HIS A 115 -5.67 -15.45 1.49
N ASP A 116 -5.17 -15.16 0.28
CA ASP A 116 -5.89 -15.35 -0.98
C ASP A 116 -5.29 -16.54 -1.78
N PRO A 117 -5.99 -17.69 -1.83
CA PRO A 117 -5.51 -18.89 -2.53
C PRO A 117 -5.23 -18.64 -4.01
N ARG A 118 -5.99 -17.76 -4.66
CA ARG A 118 -5.79 -17.41 -6.07
C ARG A 118 -4.44 -16.71 -6.28
N THR A 119 -4.07 -15.81 -5.37
CA THR A 119 -2.79 -15.09 -5.44
C THR A 119 -1.63 -16.04 -5.12
N GLN A 120 -1.79 -16.94 -4.16
CA GLN A 120 -0.80 -17.98 -3.84
C GLN A 120 -0.51 -18.88 -5.05
N ALA A 121 -1.56 -19.44 -5.67
CA ALA A 121 -1.40 -20.29 -6.86
C ALA A 121 -0.76 -19.54 -8.03
N TYR A 122 -1.11 -18.26 -8.22
CA TYR A 122 -0.47 -17.43 -9.23
C TYR A 122 1.02 -17.22 -8.94
N TYR A 123 1.38 -16.92 -7.69
CA TYR A 123 2.76 -16.72 -7.27
C TYR A 123 3.59 -17.99 -7.48
N GLU A 124 3.11 -19.14 -7.01
CA GLU A 124 3.78 -20.44 -7.18
C GLU A 124 4.04 -20.76 -8.64
N ARG A 125 3.03 -20.59 -9.52
CA ARG A 125 3.19 -20.79 -10.96
C ARG A 125 4.27 -19.87 -11.55
N ARG A 126 4.32 -18.60 -11.14
CA ARG A 126 5.32 -17.64 -11.65
C ARG A 126 6.73 -17.94 -11.15
N THR A 127 6.86 -18.42 -9.92
CA THR A 127 8.13 -18.92 -9.40
C THR A 127 8.63 -20.14 -10.19
N GLN A 128 7.74 -21.06 -10.56
CA GLN A 128 8.08 -22.22 -11.40
C GLN A 128 8.50 -21.81 -12.83
N ASP A 129 7.89 -20.76 -13.39
CA ASP A 129 8.29 -20.18 -14.69
C ASP A 129 9.67 -19.49 -14.68
N GLY A 130 10.39 -19.49 -13.55
CA GLY A 130 11.66 -18.78 -13.38
C GLY A 130 11.52 -17.26 -13.32
N LYS A 131 10.30 -16.75 -13.07
CA LYS A 131 9.99 -15.33 -12.97
C LYS A 131 9.84 -14.97 -11.49
N THR A 132 10.98 -14.81 -10.82
CA THR A 132 11.12 -14.20 -9.49
C THR A 132 11.34 -12.70 -9.60
#